data_AF-A0A936ZJU0-F1
#
_entry.id   AF-A0A936ZJU0-F1
#
_cell.length_a   1.000
_cell.length_b   1.000
_cell.length_c   1.000
_cell.angle_alpha   90.00
_cell.angle_beta   90.00
_cell.angle_gamma   90.00
#
_symmetry.space_group_name_H-M   'P 1'
#
loop_
_entity.id
_entity.type
_entity.pdbx_description
1 polymer ?
#
loop_
_entity_poly.entity_id
_entity_poly.type
_entity_poly.pdbx_seq_one_letter_code
_entity_poly.pdbx_strand_id
1 'polypeptide(L)'
;MQVLPDDPDLLKAMLLAERARAERLEQIIKAMQRHRFGRRAESLPEDQLLLGLEEAEQAEAAEEAHHEQADPAERKSRAARRRRNRGALPAHLPRVETIIDVEDTTCPCCRNLLHRIGEDISERLDIVPAQLRV
;
A
#
# COMPACT_ATOMS: atom_id res chain seq x y z
N MET A 1 41.09 -28.39 40.02
CA MET A 1 40.09 -27.83 40.95
C MET A 1 40.78 -26.67 41.65
N GLN A 2 40.42 -25.42 41.37
CA GLN A 2 41.04 -24.28 42.05
C GLN A 2 40.66 -24.35 43.52
N VAL A 3 41.66 -24.28 44.41
CA VAL A 3 41.45 -24.36 45.85
C VAL A 3 40.77 -23.07 46.30
N LEU A 4 39.62 -23.18 46.98
CA LEU A 4 38.93 -22.02 47.52
C LEU A 4 39.74 -21.48 48.71
N PRO A 5 39.99 -20.15 48.78
CA PRO A 5 40.62 -19.58 49.95
C PRO A 5 39.74 -19.72 51.20
N ASP A 6 40.33 -20.00 52.37
CA ASP A 6 39.59 -20.11 53.64
C ASP A 6 39.33 -18.74 54.32
N ASP A 7 39.86 -17.66 53.75
CA ASP A 7 39.63 -16.30 54.25
C ASP A 7 38.19 -15.84 53.93
N PRO A 8 37.35 -15.57 54.94
CA PRO A 8 35.95 -15.20 54.74
C PRO A 8 35.77 -13.90 53.96
N ASP A 9 36.72 -12.95 54.03
CA ASP A 9 36.59 -11.68 53.33
C ASP A 9 36.97 -11.82 51.85
N LEU A 10 37.95 -12.67 51.54
CA LEU A 10 38.30 -13.04 50.17
C LEU A 10 37.16 -13.82 49.49
N LEU A 11 36.52 -14.74 50.21
CA LEU A 11 35.35 -15.48 49.71
C LEU A 11 34.16 -14.55 49.41
N LYS A 12 33.89 -13.56 50.27
CA LYS A 12 32.85 -12.55 50.00
C LYS A 12 33.15 -11.74 48.74
N ALA A 13 34.41 -11.33 48.54
CA ALA A 13 34.80 -10.60 47.35
C ALA A 13 34.63 -11.44 46.06
N MET A 14 35.01 -12.71 46.09
CA MET A 14 34.80 -13.64 44.97
C MET A 14 33.32 -13.86 44.66
N LEU A 15 32.48 -14.02 45.70
CA LEU A 15 31.03 -14.16 45.54
C LEU A 15 30.40 -12.93 44.89
N LEU A 16 30.81 -11.73 45.29
CA LEU A 16 30.33 -10.48 44.69
C LEU A 16 30.75 -10.37 43.23
N ALA A 17 31.99 -10.74 42.90
CA ALA A 17 32.48 -10.74 41.53
C ALA A 17 31.72 -11.74 40.63
N GLU A 18 31.46 -12.95 41.13
CA GLU A 18 30.69 -13.95 40.39
C GLU A 18 29.21 -13.56 40.25
N ARG A 19 28.59 -12.92 41.25
CA ARG A 19 27.24 -12.36 41.13
C ARG A 19 27.16 -11.26 40.06
N ALA A 20 28.11 -10.33 40.06
CA ALA A 20 28.19 -9.30 39.04
C ALA A 20 28.40 -9.89 37.63
N ARG A 21 29.19 -10.97 37.52
CA ARG A 21 29.37 -11.71 36.27
C ARG A 21 28.08 -12.39 35.82
N ALA A 22 27.37 -13.05 36.75
CA ALA A 22 26.09 -13.70 36.47
C ALA A 22 25.05 -12.69 35.98
N GLU A 23 24.89 -11.56 36.68
CA GLU A 23 23.99 -10.48 36.28
C GLU A 23 24.34 -9.96 34.88
N ARG A 24 25.63 -9.74 34.59
CA ARG A 24 26.06 -9.31 33.25
C ARG A 24 25.69 -10.34 32.18
N LEU A 25 25.92 -11.63 32.43
CA LEU A 25 25.60 -12.69 31.49
C LEU A 25 24.09 -12.81 31.25
N GLU A 26 23.28 -12.68 32.30
CA GLU A 26 21.82 -12.65 32.20
C GLU A 26 21.33 -11.49 31.33
N GLN A 27 21.89 -10.29 31.49
CA GLN A 27 21.56 -9.13 30.65
C GLN A 27 21.93 -9.36 29.18
N ILE A 28 23.08 -9.97 28.91
CA ILE A 28 23.51 -10.32 27.54
C ILE A 28 22.56 -11.34 26.92
N ILE A 29 22.19 -12.39 27.66
CA ILE A 29 21.24 -13.40 27.20
C ILE A 29 19.89 -12.76 26.88
N LYS A 30 19.39 -11.88 27.76
CA LYS A 30 18.14 -11.15 27.56
C LYS A 30 18.20 -10.26 26.31
N ALA A 31 19.31 -9.59 26.06
CA ALA A 31 19.53 -8.79 24.86
C ALA A 31 19.55 -9.66 23.59
N MET A 32 20.25 -10.80 23.62
CA MET A 32 20.29 -11.75 22.50
C MET A 32 18.91 -12.37 22.21
N GLN A 33 18.16 -12.74 23.25
CA GLN A 33 16.80 -13.25 23.11
C GLN A 33 15.87 -12.19 22.50
N ARG A 34 15.93 -10.93 22.95
CA ARG A 34 15.17 -9.84 22.33
C ARG A 34 15.60 -9.56 20.90
N HIS A 35 16.89 -9.69 20.57
CA HIS A 35 17.36 -9.51 19.20
C HIS A 35 16.86 -10.62 18.27
N ARG A 36 16.86 -11.88 18.74
CA ARG A 36 16.46 -13.05 17.97
C ARG A 36 14.94 -13.23 17.87
N PHE A 37 14.23 -12.99 18.97
CA PHE A 37 12.81 -13.32 19.14
C PHE A 37 11.94 -12.10 19.52
N GLY A 38 12.51 -10.90 19.67
CA GLY A 38 11.74 -9.69 19.93
C GLY A 38 11.04 -9.17 18.67
N ARG A 39 10.50 -7.94 18.74
CA ARG A 39 9.60 -7.32 17.74
C ARG A 39 9.92 -7.51 16.24
N ARG A 40 11.19 -7.68 15.85
CA ARG A 40 11.54 -8.02 14.45
C ARG A 40 11.02 -9.39 14.00
N ALA A 41 10.75 -10.30 14.93
CA ALA A 41 10.12 -11.61 14.69
C ALA A 41 8.58 -11.55 14.70
N GLU A 42 7.97 -10.41 15.08
CA GLU A 42 6.52 -10.18 15.07
C GLU A 42 6.08 -9.26 13.92
N SER A 43 7.02 -8.76 13.11
CA SER A 43 6.69 -7.98 11.92
C SER A 43 6.26 -8.92 10.81
N LEU A 44 5.03 -8.77 10.34
CA LEU A 44 4.59 -9.43 9.12
C LEU A 44 5.31 -8.79 7.92
N PRO A 45 5.67 -9.58 6.89
CA PRO A 45 6.15 -9.02 5.63
C PRO A 45 5.06 -8.14 5.00
N GLU A 46 5.48 -7.15 4.20
CA GLU A 46 4.59 -6.17 3.58
C GLU A 46 3.46 -6.83 2.79
N ASP A 47 3.78 -7.87 2.00
CA ASP A 47 2.79 -8.65 1.25
C ASP A 47 1.69 -9.24 2.15
N GLN A 48 2.05 -9.68 3.37
CA GLN A 48 1.09 -10.25 4.30
C GLN A 48 0.24 -9.19 5.02
N LEU A 49 0.78 -7.97 5.18
CA LEU A 49 -0.01 -6.82 5.63
C LEU A 49 -1.01 -6.39 4.56
N LEU A 50 -0.60 -6.38 3.28
CA LEU A 50 -1.45 -6.05 2.15
C LEU A 50 -2.64 -7.02 2.04
N LEU A 51 -2.42 -8.32 2.27
CA LEU A 51 -3.51 -9.31 2.32
C LEU A 51 -4.54 -8.99 3.42
N GLY A 52 -4.08 -8.60 4.62
CA GLY A 52 -5.00 -8.22 5.70
C GLY A 52 -5.78 -6.93 5.41
N LEU A 53 -5.19 -6.00 4.66
CA LEU A 53 -5.88 -4.80 4.19
C LEU A 53 -6.94 -5.15 3.14
N GLU A 54 -6.62 -6.03 2.19
CA GLU A 54 -7.57 -6.50 1.18
C GLU A 54 -8.79 -7.18 1.82
N GLU A 55 -8.58 -8.03 2.82
CA GLU A 55 -9.67 -8.67 3.57
C GLU A 55 -10.58 -7.64 4.28
N ALA A 56 -9.97 -6.61 4.90
CA ALA A 56 -10.72 -5.55 5.56
C ALA A 56 -11.56 -4.73 4.56
N GLU A 57 -10.97 -4.35 3.42
CA GLU A 57 -11.66 -3.65 2.34
C GLU A 57 -12.83 -4.46 1.77
N GLN A 58 -12.65 -5.78 1.60
CA GLN A 58 -13.71 -6.67 1.15
C GLN A 58 -14.86 -6.77 2.16
N ALA A 59 -14.54 -6.83 3.46
CA ALA A 59 -15.55 -6.86 4.52
C ALA A 59 -16.37 -5.57 4.55
N GLU A 60 -15.71 -4.40 4.50
CA GLU A 60 -16.39 -3.11 4.40
C GLU A 60 -17.28 -3.04 3.16
N ALA A 61 -16.77 -3.44 1.99
CA ALA A 61 -17.55 -3.44 0.75
C ALA A 61 -18.78 -4.35 0.83
N ALA A 62 -18.68 -5.49 1.51
CA ALA A 62 -19.80 -6.42 1.71
C ALA A 62 -20.87 -5.82 2.63
N GLU A 63 -20.47 -5.18 3.73
CA GLU A 63 -21.40 -4.47 4.62
C GLU A 63 -22.11 -3.34 3.86
N GLU A 64 -21.35 -2.52 3.14
CA GLU A 64 -21.91 -1.44 2.32
C GLU A 64 -22.91 -1.95 1.27
N ALA A 65 -22.63 -3.10 0.64
CA ALA A 65 -23.55 -3.71 -0.32
C ALA A 65 -24.83 -4.20 0.35
N HIS A 66 -24.73 -4.73 1.58
CA HIS A 66 -25.90 -5.14 2.37
C HIS A 66 -26.77 -3.93 2.75
N HIS A 67 -26.15 -2.82 3.17
CA HIS A 67 -26.84 -1.55 3.44
C HIS A 67 -27.55 -1.01 2.19
N GLU A 68 -26.87 -1.02 1.03
CA GLU A 68 -27.44 -0.59 -0.24
C GLU A 68 -28.63 -1.47 -0.70
N GLN A 69 -28.67 -2.75 -0.33
CA GLN A 69 -29.81 -3.63 -0.59
C GLN A 69 -30.98 -3.37 0.37
N ALA A 70 -30.69 -3.04 1.63
CA ALA A 70 -31.71 -2.82 2.66
C ALA A 70 -32.42 -1.47 2.53
N ASP A 71 -31.73 -0.40 2.09
CA ASP A 71 -32.30 0.94 1.95
C ASP A 71 -32.25 1.48 0.49
N PRO A 72 -33.42 1.59 -0.18
CA PRO A 72 -33.52 2.21 -1.51
C PRO A 72 -33.05 3.67 -1.60
N ALA A 73 -33.11 4.43 -0.51
CA ALA A 73 -32.66 5.82 -0.46
C ALA A 73 -31.12 5.88 -0.46
N GLU A 74 -30.45 5.03 0.33
CA GLU A 74 -28.99 4.89 0.31
C GLU A 74 -28.51 4.44 -1.06
N ARG A 75 -29.17 3.46 -1.69
CA ARG A 75 -28.90 3.02 -3.06
C ARG A 75 -28.98 4.16 -4.08
N LYS A 76 -30.03 4.98 -4.02
CA LYS A 76 -30.16 6.17 -4.88
C LYS A 76 -29.04 7.17 -4.65
N SER A 77 -28.68 7.43 -3.39
CA SER A 77 -27.63 8.38 -3.03
C SER A 77 -26.24 7.93 -3.54
N ARG A 78 -25.91 6.63 -3.39
CA ARG A 78 -24.68 6.02 -3.90
C ARG A 78 -24.63 6.03 -5.42
N ALA A 79 -25.73 5.66 -6.08
CA ALA A 79 -25.82 5.73 -7.53
C ALA A 79 -25.60 7.16 -8.05
N ALA A 80 -26.16 8.17 -7.38
CA ALA A 80 -25.94 9.57 -7.71
C ALA A 80 -24.47 9.99 -7.49
N ARG A 81 -23.82 9.55 -6.41
CA ARG A 81 -22.39 9.79 -6.15
C ARG A 81 -21.49 9.13 -7.21
N ARG A 82 -21.73 7.87 -7.57
CA ARG A 82 -20.98 7.15 -8.63
C ARG A 82 -21.14 7.80 -10.00
N ARG A 83 -22.33 8.35 -10.30
CA ARG A 83 -22.60 9.08 -11.54
C ARG A 83 -21.99 10.48 -11.59
N ARG A 84 -21.68 11.08 -10.42
CA ARG A 84 -21.10 12.43 -10.33
C ARG A 84 -19.75 12.56 -11.06
N ASN A 85 -18.98 11.47 -11.11
CA ASN A 85 -17.70 11.40 -11.81
C ASN A 85 -17.80 10.79 -13.23
N ARG A 86 -19.01 10.40 -13.67
CA ARG A 86 -19.32 10.12 -15.09
C ARG A 86 -19.91 11.35 -15.78
N GLY A 87 -19.54 12.53 -15.30
CA GLY A 87 -19.85 13.80 -15.95
C GLY A 87 -18.72 14.15 -16.90
N ALA A 88 -19.05 14.72 -18.05
CA ALA A 88 -18.09 15.30 -18.98
C ALA A 88 -17.06 16.18 -18.24
N LEU A 89 -15.83 16.24 -18.75
CA LEU A 89 -14.83 17.11 -18.16
C LEU A 89 -15.33 18.57 -18.20
N PRO A 90 -14.98 19.40 -17.18
CA PRO A 90 -15.44 20.78 -17.13
C PRO A 90 -15.19 21.53 -18.44
N ALA A 91 -16.21 22.22 -18.96
CA ALA A 91 -16.15 22.89 -20.27
C ALA A 91 -15.12 24.02 -20.37
N HIS A 92 -14.64 24.54 -19.23
CA HIS A 92 -13.62 25.58 -19.18
C HIS A 92 -12.19 25.05 -19.30
N LEU A 93 -11.98 23.74 -19.20
CA LEU A 93 -10.66 23.15 -19.40
C LEU A 93 -10.32 23.17 -20.90
N PRO A 94 -9.08 23.52 -21.27
CA PRO A 94 -8.65 23.46 -22.66
C PRO A 94 -8.71 22.01 -23.15
N ARG A 95 -9.38 21.80 -24.28
CA ARG A 95 -9.46 20.50 -24.95
C ARG A 95 -8.35 20.38 -25.97
N VAL A 96 -7.53 19.34 -25.86
CA VAL A 96 -6.51 18.99 -26.85
C VAL A 96 -6.99 17.73 -27.56
N GLU A 97 -7.32 17.84 -28.84
CA GLU A 97 -7.79 16.72 -29.65
C GLU A 97 -6.60 15.92 -30.19
N THR A 98 -6.64 14.60 -30.00
CA THR A 98 -5.69 13.66 -30.61
C THR A 98 -6.49 12.66 -31.43
N ILE A 99 -6.39 12.77 -32.75
CA ILE A 99 -7.08 11.89 -33.69
C ILE A 99 -6.22 10.65 -33.90
N ILE A 100 -6.76 9.48 -33.56
CA ILE A 100 -6.16 8.18 -33.88
C ILE A 100 -6.94 7.63 -35.06
N ASP A 101 -6.31 7.62 -36.23
CA ASP A 101 -6.88 7.10 -37.47
C ASP A 101 -5.94 6.08 -38.11
N VAL A 102 -6.39 5.41 -39.16
CA VAL A 102 -5.56 4.47 -39.95
C VAL A 102 -4.48 5.20 -40.74
N GLU A 103 -3.30 4.57 -40.87
CA GLU A 103 -2.16 5.16 -41.59
C GLU A 103 -2.43 5.36 -43.08
N ASP A 104 -3.17 4.43 -43.69
CA ASP A 104 -3.52 4.47 -45.11
C ASP A 104 -5.03 4.56 -45.30
N THR A 105 -5.47 5.68 -45.85
CA THR A 105 -6.89 5.95 -46.16
C THR A 105 -7.30 5.50 -47.56
N THR A 106 -6.49 4.70 -48.26
CA THR A 106 -6.78 4.21 -49.61
C THR A 106 -7.39 2.80 -49.59
N CYS A 107 -8.51 2.57 -50.30
CA CYS A 107 -9.08 1.22 -50.40
C CYS A 107 -8.10 0.27 -51.10
N PRO A 108 -7.76 -0.88 -50.49
CA PRO A 108 -6.93 -1.89 -51.15
C PRO A 108 -7.58 -2.46 -52.42
N CYS A 109 -8.90 -2.32 -52.54
CA CYS A 109 -9.73 -2.83 -53.63
C CYS A 109 -9.70 -1.96 -54.90
N CYS A 110 -9.94 -0.66 -54.76
CA CYS A 110 -10.23 0.26 -55.87
C CYS A 110 -9.37 1.52 -55.85
N ARG A 111 -8.47 1.66 -54.87
CA ARG A 111 -7.59 2.82 -54.64
C ARG A 111 -8.29 4.18 -54.48
N ASN A 112 -9.59 4.18 -54.22
CA ASN A 112 -10.32 5.38 -53.81
C ASN A 112 -10.12 5.65 -52.31
N LEU A 113 -10.38 6.89 -51.88
CA LEU A 113 -10.38 7.25 -50.46
C LEU A 113 -11.48 6.49 -49.70
N LEU A 114 -11.09 5.97 -48.53
CA LEU A 114 -12.01 5.43 -47.54
C LEU A 114 -12.86 6.56 -46.96
N HIS A 115 -14.12 6.27 -46.67
CA HIS A 115 -15.01 7.18 -45.96
C HIS A 115 -15.07 6.80 -44.49
N ARG A 116 -15.14 7.78 -43.60
CA ARG A 116 -15.26 7.54 -42.16
C ARG A 116 -16.62 6.90 -41.85
N ILE A 117 -16.63 5.76 -41.15
CA ILE A 117 -17.84 5.09 -40.67
C ILE A 117 -17.76 5.00 -39.14
N GLY A 118 -18.50 5.88 -38.48
CA GLY A 118 -18.50 5.98 -37.02
C GLY A 118 -17.26 6.66 -36.45
N GLU A 119 -17.39 7.13 -35.21
CA GLU A 119 -16.29 7.65 -34.41
C GLU A 119 -16.54 7.29 -32.94
N ASP A 120 -15.46 7.00 -32.21
CA ASP A 120 -15.49 6.82 -30.76
C ASP A 120 -14.67 7.94 -30.13
N ILE A 121 -15.25 8.62 -29.14
CA ILE A 121 -14.68 9.81 -28.51
C ILE A 121 -14.52 9.53 -27.03
N SER A 122 -13.28 9.61 -26.53
CA SER A 122 -12.97 9.52 -25.10
C SER A 122 -12.26 10.78 -24.63
N GLU A 123 -12.74 11.34 -23.51
CA GLU A 123 -12.12 12.48 -22.84
C GLU A 123 -11.31 12.00 -21.63
N ARG A 124 -10.08 12.50 -21.48
CA ARG A 124 -9.23 12.22 -20.32
C ARG A 124 -8.56 13.51 -19.83
N LEU A 125 -8.38 13.64 -18.52
CA LEU A 125 -7.67 14.76 -17.93
C LEU A 125 -6.16 14.52 -18.09
N ASP A 126 -5.48 15.40 -18.82
CA ASP A 126 -4.01 15.42 -18.90
C ASP A 126 -3.46 16.48 -17.94
N ILE A 127 -2.54 16.07 -17.06
CA ILE A 127 -1.99 16.93 -16.01
C ILE A 127 -0.55 17.30 -16.39
N VAL A 128 -0.35 18.56 -16.78
CA VAL A 128 1.00 19.10 -16.97
C VAL A 128 1.57 19.50 -15.61
N PRO A 129 2.69 18.91 -15.15
CA PRO A 129 3.31 19.27 -13.89
C PRO A 129 3.81 20.72 -13.90
N ALA A 130 3.89 21.35 -12.73
CA ALA A 130 4.33 22.74 -12.60
C ALA A 130 5.74 22.96 -13.17
N GLN A 131 5.90 23.95 -14.05
CA GLN A 131 7.19 24.38 -14.59
C GLN A 131 7.71 25.57 -13.78
N LEU A 132 8.94 25.47 -13.25
CA LEU A 132 9.65 26.61 -12.65
C LEU A 132 10.31 27.42 -13.78
N ARG A 133 10.21 28.76 -13.74
CA ARG A 133 10.86 29.69 -14.66
C ARG A 133 11.53 30.81 -13.88
N VAL A 134 12.60 31.39 -14.43
CA VAL A 134 13.37 32.52 -13.87
C VAL A 134 13.07 33.78 -14.67
#